data_AF-A0A2E8GJL0-F1
#
_entry.id   AF-A0A2E8GJL0-F1
#
_cell.length_a   1.000
_cell.length_b   1.000
_cell.length_c   1.000
_cell.angle_alpha   90.00
_cell.angle_beta   90.00
_cell.angle_gamma   90.00
#
_symmetry.space_group_name_H-M   'P 1'
#
loop_
_entity.id
_entity.type
_entity.pdbx_description
1 polymer ?
#
loop_
_entity_poly.entity_id
_entity_poly.type
_entity_poly.pdbx_seq_one_letter_code
_entity_poly.pdbx_strand_id
1 'polypeptide(L)'
;MRPQSSDTFGGVSQAANEEPVVKVSEDRDGGILELDASEWSSDGLAMTLRSILDQSPQGVSIWIDHPSDETNSSLARLGFQIQRDLFRMERPLPMEQRTDIETRSFIVDKDEEEWCLVNNRAFAWHREQSGWTPELVRERQTESWFDPSGFLIHQRDGRIAAFCWTKIHSEDTPLVGEVYVIAVDPDFHGLGLGRALTLAGYQHLEGAGVTQGMLYVDADNTPAVTLYRDIGLEVQVVRRLYQR
;
A
#
# COMPACT_ATOMS: atom_id res chain seq x y z
N MET A 1 37.37 48.07 9.96
CA MET A 1 37.13 46.73 10.52
C MET A 1 35.64 46.63 10.86
N ARG A 2 34.91 45.76 10.16
CA ARG A 2 33.54 45.28 10.45
C ARG A 2 33.68 43.76 10.71
N PRO A 3 32.70 42.98 11.24
CA PRO A 3 31.37 43.33 11.79
C PRO A 3 30.88 42.48 13.02
N GLN A 4 29.63 42.73 13.48
CA GLN A 4 28.54 41.78 13.87
C GLN A 4 28.71 40.83 15.08
N SER A 5 27.68 40.35 15.80
CA SER A 5 26.20 40.42 15.68
C SER A 5 25.57 39.83 16.95
N SER A 6 24.44 40.38 17.37
CA SER A 6 23.50 39.82 18.37
C SER A 6 22.29 39.21 17.67
N ASP A 7 22.04 37.93 17.98
CA ASP A 7 20.77 37.22 18.16
C ASP A 7 19.51 37.50 17.31
N THR A 8 19.07 36.39 16.69
CA THR A 8 17.75 35.71 16.81
C THR A 8 16.66 35.86 15.74
N PHE A 9 16.03 34.68 15.54
CA PHE A 9 14.70 34.33 15.03
C PHE A 9 14.49 34.06 13.52
N GLY A 10 13.98 32.86 13.26
CA GLY A 10 12.83 32.68 12.38
C GLY A 10 13.09 32.06 11.01
N GLY A 11 13.66 30.86 10.96
CA GLY A 11 13.55 30.02 9.77
C GLY A 11 12.20 29.29 9.77
N VAL A 12 11.15 29.93 9.24
CA VAL A 12 9.96 29.22 8.80
C VAL A 12 10.42 28.33 7.65
N SER A 13 10.42 27.01 7.86
CA SER A 13 10.63 26.04 6.78
C SER A 13 9.44 26.17 5.83
N GLN A 14 9.63 26.89 4.73
CA GLN A 14 8.74 26.81 3.59
C GLN A 14 8.81 25.37 3.08
N ALA A 15 7.73 24.62 3.27
CA ALA A 15 7.47 23.46 2.42
C ALA A 15 7.60 23.94 0.97
N ALA A 16 8.46 23.30 0.18
CA ALA A 16 8.58 23.59 -1.23
C ALA A 16 7.19 23.38 -1.85
N ASN A 17 6.65 24.45 -2.44
CA ASN A 17 5.38 24.41 -3.13
C ASN A 17 5.65 23.77 -4.51
N GLU A 18 5.84 22.46 -4.52
CA GLU A 18 5.95 21.69 -5.76
C GLU A 18 4.61 21.76 -6.50
N GLU A 19 4.65 21.90 -7.83
CA GLU A 19 3.43 21.91 -8.62
C GLU A 19 2.73 20.55 -8.51
N PRO A 20 1.39 20.51 -8.38
CA PRO A 20 0.65 19.26 -8.31
C PRO A 20 0.96 18.35 -9.51
N VAL A 21 1.23 17.07 -9.26
CA VAL A 21 1.68 16.13 -10.30
C VAL A 21 0.62 15.05 -10.56
N VAL A 22 0.39 14.75 -11.84
CA VAL A 22 -0.27 13.50 -12.25
C VAL A 22 0.81 12.50 -12.65
N LYS A 23 0.95 11.43 -11.88
CA LYS A 23 1.84 10.33 -12.23
C LYS A 23 1.16 9.48 -13.31
N VAL A 24 1.91 9.16 -14.36
CA VAL A 24 1.42 8.36 -15.49
C VAL A 24 2.26 7.10 -15.57
N SER A 25 1.60 5.95 -15.56
CA SER A 25 2.21 4.63 -15.69
C SER A 25 1.33 3.72 -16.56
N GLU A 26 1.77 2.48 -16.79
CA GLU A 26 1.00 1.45 -17.50
C GLU A 26 1.08 0.13 -16.72
N ASP A 27 -0.02 -0.61 -16.71
CA ASP A 27 -0.07 -2.00 -16.25
C ASP A 27 -0.59 -2.95 -17.35
N ARG A 28 -0.92 -4.19 -16.97
CA ARG A 28 -1.45 -5.20 -17.89
C ARG A 28 -2.84 -4.85 -18.47
N ASP A 29 -3.58 -3.99 -17.79
CA ASP A 29 -4.97 -3.64 -18.08
C ASP A 29 -5.08 -2.26 -18.79
N GLY A 30 -4.00 -1.46 -18.79
CA GLY A 30 -3.85 -0.26 -19.61
C GLY A 30 -3.06 0.87 -18.94
N GLY A 31 -3.35 2.10 -19.34
CA GLY A 31 -2.72 3.28 -18.73
C GLY A 31 -3.28 3.56 -17.34
N ILE A 32 -2.41 3.97 -16.41
CA ILE A 32 -2.80 4.38 -15.06
C ILE A 32 -2.40 5.84 -14.86
N LEU A 33 -3.35 6.63 -14.34
CA LEU A 33 -3.10 7.96 -13.81
C LEU A 33 -3.24 7.91 -12.28
N GLU A 34 -2.25 8.40 -11.55
CA GLU A 34 -2.31 8.54 -10.09
C GLU A 34 -2.07 9.98 -9.68
N LEU A 35 -2.87 10.49 -8.74
CA LEU A 35 -2.75 11.85 -8.22
C LEU A 35 -3.42 12.01 -6.86
N ASP A 36 -3.07 13.08 -6.14
CA ASP A 36 -3.74 13.49 -4.89
C ASP A 36 -4.66 14.69 -5.16
N ALA A 37 -5.98 14.51 -5.04
CA ALA A 37 -6.94 15.58 -5.31
C ALA A 37 -6.84 16.76 -4.33
N SER A 38 -6.26 16.58 -3.14
CA SER A 38 -6.10 17.66 -2.15
C SER A 38 -5.07 18.69 -2.57
N GLU A 39 -4.18 18.36 -3.50
CA GLU A 39 -3.18 19.27 -4.08
C GLU A 39 -3.75 20.14 -5.21
N TRP A 40 -4.95 19.85 -5.70
CA TRP A 40 -5.53 20.53 -6.85
C TRP A 40 -6.73 21.39 -6.49
N SER A 41 -6.86 22.52 -7.20
CA SER A 41 -8.18 23.14 -7.36
C SER A 41 -9.03 22.27 -8.29
N SER A 42 -10.34 22.26 -8.08
CA SER A 42 -11.28 21.45 -8.85
C SER A 42 -11.25 21.73 -10.36
N ASP A 43 -11.12 23.01 -10.73
CA ASP A 43 -10.97 23.42 -12.14
C ASP A 43 -9.61 22.99 -12.70
N GLY A 44 -8.53 23.17 -11.93
CA GLY A 44 -7.18 22.77 -12.34
C GLY A 44 -7.08 21.27 -12.61
N LEU A 45 -7.62 20.46 -11.70
CA LEU A 45 -7.68 19.00 -11.86
C LEU A 45 -8.43 18.60 -13.12
N ALA A 46 -9.64 19.14 -13.31
CA ALA A 46 -10.48 18.81 -14.45
C ALA A 46 -9.83 19.20 -15.79
N MET A 47 -9.14 20.35 -15.84
CA MET A 47 -8.42 20.79 -17.04
C MET A 47 -7.22 19.88 -17.35
N THR A 48 -6.40 19.55 -16.35
CA THR A 48 -5.24 18.67 -16.51
C THR A 48 -5.66 17.29 -17.00
N LEU A 49 -6.67 16.68 -16.37
CA LEU A 49 -7.14 15.35 -16.77
C LEU A 49 -7.70 15.35 -18.19
N ARG A 50 -8.47 16.37 -18.61
CA ARG A 50 -8.92 16.50 -20.02
C ARG A 50 -7.73 16.53 -20.98
N SER A 51 -6.75 17.37 -20.68
CA SER A 51 -5.55 17.51 -21.53
C SER A 51 -4.78 16.20 -21.70
N ILE A 52 -4.67 15.39 -20.63
CA ILE A 52 -4.02 14.08 -20.67
C ILE A 52 -4.88 13.07 -21.46
N LEU A 53 -6.19 13.02 -21.19
CA LEU A 53 -7.11 12.07 -21.81
C LEU A 53 -7.33 12.32 -23.30
N ASP A 54 -7.25 13.57 -23.76
CA ASP A 54 -7.29 13.92 -25.18
C ASP A 54 -6.07 13.36 -25.96
N GLN A 55 -4.96 13.14 -25.26
CA GLN A 55 -3.73 12.57 -25.83
C GLN A 55 -3.73 11.03 -25.78
N SER A 56 -4.46 10.43 -24.82
CA SER A 56 -4.53 8.97 -24.59
C SER A 56 -5.99 8.49 -24.41
N PRO A 57 -6.72 8.19 -25.50
CA PRO A 57 -8.17 8.05 -25.46
C PRO A 57 -8.73 6.68 -25.06
N GLN A 58 -7.93 5.63 -24.79
CA GLN A 58 -8.49 4.30 -24.49
C GLN A 58 -7.84 3.60 -23.28
N GLY A 59 -8.68 2.90 -22.49
CA GLY A 59 -8.25 1.97 -21.44
C GLY A 59 -7.43 2.58 -20.30
N VAL A 60 -7.86 3.74 -19.78
CA VAL A 60 -7.15 4.42 -18.67
C VAL A 60 -7.92 4.23 -17.38
N SER A 61 -7.20 3.80 -16.32
CA SER A 61 -7.66 3.81 -14.95
C SER A 61 -7.11 5.04 -14.22
N ILE A 62 -7.89 5.64 -13.33
CA ILE A 62 -7.45 6.79 -12.52
C ILE A 62 -7.55 6.43 -11.05
N TRP A 63 -6.44 6.49 -10.34
CA TRP A 63 -6.39 6.48 -8.89
C TRP A 63 -6.31 7.91 -8.36
N ILE A 64 -7.22 8.25 -7.47
CA ILE A 64 -7.24 9.55 -6.80
C ILE A 64 -7.14 9.35 -5.30
N ASP A 65 -6.12 9.95 -4.70
CA ASP A 65 -5.98 10.09 -3.26
C ASP A 65 -6.81 11.29 -2.80
N HIS A 66 -7.42 11.18 -1.62
CA HIS A 66 -8.28 12.20 -1.03
C HIS A 66 -9.41 12.72 -1.95
N PRO A 67 -10.20 11.84 -2.60
CA PRO A 67 -11.27 12.28 -3.50
C PRO A 67 -12.37 13.02 -2.74
N SER A 68 -12.90 14.07 -3.36
CA SER A 68 -14.08 14.81 -2.87
C SER A 68 -15.33 14.54 -3.73
N ASP A 69 -16.50 14.98 -3.28
CA ASP A 69 -17.73 14.95 -4.09
C ASP A 69 -17.62 15.75 -5.39
N GLU A 70 -16.82 16.83 -5.35
CA GLU A 70 -16.53 17.62 -6.53
C GLU A 70 -15.61 16.86 -7.50
N THR A 71 -14.58 16.18 -6.98
CA THR A 71 -13.74 15.28 -7.78
C THR A 71 -14.55 14.17 -8.45
N ASN A 72 -15.46 13.54 -7.69
CA ASN A 72 -16.38 12.52 -8.22
C ASN A 72 -17.23 13.09 -9.36
N SER A 73 -17.80 14.27 -9.17
CA SER A 73 -18.65 14.93 -10.16
C SER A 73 -17.88 15.29 -11.43
N SER A 74 -16.63 15.75 -11.28
CA SER A 74 -15.73 16.07 -12.40
C SER A 74 -15.37 14.84 -13.22
N LEU A 75 -15.00 13.73 -12.57
CA LEU A 75 -14.70 12.48 -13.26
C LEU A 75 -15.93 11.85 -13.92
N ALA A 76 -17.09 11.92 -13.28
CA ALA A 76 -18.34 11.47 -13.89
C ALA A 76 -18.67 12.23 -15.19
N ARG A 77 -18.41 13.55 -15.25
CA ARG A 77 -18.56 14.35 -16.48
C ARG A 77 -17.56 13.99 -17.58
N LEU A 78 -16.44 13.37 -17.22
CA LEU A 78 -15.45 12.82 -18.15
C LEU A 78 -15.76 11.36 -18.54
N GLY A 79 -16.88 10.80 -18.08
CA GLY A 79 -17.34 9.45 -18.42
C GLY A 79 -16.79 8.35 -17.51
N PHE A 80 -16.07 8.69 -16.44
CA PHE A 80 -15.53 7.73 -15.50
C PHE A 80 -16.55 7.34 -14.43
N GLN A 81 -16.46 6.09 -13.96
CA GLN A 81 -17.26 5.54 -12.89
C GLN A 81 -16.37 5.13 -11.72
N ILE A 82 -16.85 5.36 -10.49
CA ILE A 82 -16.21 4.87 -9.28
C ILE A 82 -16.28 3.34 -9.28
N GLN A 83 -15.13 2.68 -9.09
CA GLN A 83 -15.04 1.22 -9.02
C GLN A 83 -14.92 0.75 -7.58
N ARG A 84 -13.91 1.23 -6.86
CA ARG A 84 -13.62 0.82 -5.48
C ARG A 84 -12.80 1.86 -4.73
N ASP A 85 -12.84 1.76 -3.41
CA ASP A 85 -11.96 2.48 -2.51
C ASP A 85 -10.91 1.53 -1.92
N LEU A 86 -9.67 2.00 -1.88
CA LEU A 86 -8.54 1.38 -1.23
C LEU A 86 -8.09 2.30 -0.08
N PHE A 87 -8.17 1.80 1.15
CA PHE A 87 -7.70 2.54 2.32
C PHE A 87 -6.20 2.33 2.49
N ARG A 88 -5.46 3.43 2.60
CA ARG A 88 -4.13 3.45 3.22
C ARG A 88 -4.32 3.63 4.72
N MET A 89 -4.03 2.59 5.47
CA MET A 89 -4.14 2.60 6.92
C MET A 89 -2.77 2.68 7.55
N GLU A 90 -2.62 3.48 8.61
CA GLU A 90 -1.32 3.69 9.25
C GLU A 90 -1.39 3.73 10.77
N ARG A 91 -0.23 3.52 11.39
CA ARG A 91 0.00 3.84 12.80
C ARG A 91 1.50 4.03 13.13
N PRO A 92 1.81 4.74 14.22
CA PRO A 92 3.14 4.72 14.80
C PRO A 92 3.55 3.33 15.33
N LEU A 93 4.84 3.04 15.23
CA LEU A 93 5.54 1.91 15.85
C LEU A 93 6.49 2.43 16.95
N PRO A 94 6.75 1.66 18.03
CA PRO A 94 6.31 0.29 18.29
C PRO A 94 4.83 0.15 18.64
N MET A 95 4.28 -1.05 18.47
CA MET A 95 2.94 -1.39 18.95
C MET A 95 3.01 -2.01 20.36
N GLU A 96 2.12 -1.61 21.26
CA GLU A 96 1.96 -2.26 22.57
C GLU A 96 1.48 -3.71 22.44
N GLN A 97 0.59 -3.95 21.48
CA GLN A 97 0.08 -5.29 21.19
C GLN A 97 1.16 -6.11 20.50
N ARG A 98 1.39 -7.35 20.97
CA ARG A 98 2.41 -8.26 20.44
C ARG A 98 1.84 -9.63 20.13
N THR A 99 2.61 -10.42 19.41
CA THR A 99 2.41 -11.84 19.15
C THR A 99 3.71 -12.62 19.35
N ASP A 100 3.55 -13.89 19.69
CA ASP A 100 4.58 -14.93 19.80
C ASP A 100 4.46 -15.97 18.69
N ILE A 101 3.66 -15.70 17.64
CA ILE A 101 3.49 -16.64 16.52
C ILE A 101 4.86 -16.97 15.90
N GLU A 102 5.12 -18.27 15.79
CA GLU A 102 6.34 -18.74 15.17
C GLU A 102 6.28 -18.53 13.65
N THR A 103 7.30 -17.85 13.12
CA THR A 103 7.51 -17.64 11.70
C THR A 103 8.95 -17.96 11.32
N ARG A 104 9.15 -18.43 10.09
CA ARG A 104 10.46 -18.47 9.45
C ARG A 104 10.50 -17.47 8.30
N SER A 105 11.69 -17.07 7.89
CA SER A 105 11.88 -16.31 6.65
C SER A 105 11.50 -17.14 5.42
N PHE A 106 11.09 -16.45 4.37
CA PHE A 106 10.92 -17.02 3.04
C PHE A 106 12.26 -17.52 2.50
N ILE A 107 12.24 -18.69 1.88
CA ILE A 107 13.42 -19.32 1.29
C ILE A 107 13.33 -19.18 -0.23
N VAL A 108 14.17 -18.30 -0.77
CA VAL A 108 14.31 -18.06 -2.21
C VAL A 108 14.66 -19.36 -2.93
N ASP A 109 14.08 -19.54 -4.11
CA ASP A 109 14.17 -20.72 -4.98
C ASP A 109 13.58 -22.00 -4.39
N LYS A 110 12.76 -21.90 -3.34
CA LYS A 110 12.08 -23.05 -2.71
C LYS A 110 10.61 -22.79 -2.40
N ASP A 111 10.29 -21.63 -1.85
CA ASP A 111 8.95 -21.36 -1.34
C ASP A 111 7.99 -20.79 -2.40
N GLU A 112 8.47 -20.36 -3.57
CA GLU A 112 7.67 -19.62 -4.56
C GLU A 112 6.43 -20.38 -5.02
N GLU A 113 6.57 -21.68 -5.32
CA GLU A 113 5.46 -22.50 -5.79
C GLU A 113 4.37 -22.64 -4.72
N GLU A 114 4.76 -23.02 -3.50
CA GLU A 114 3.82 -23.20 -2.40
C GLU A 114 3.18 -21.87 -1.97
N TRP A 115 3.96 -20.80 -1.93
CA TRP A 115 3.47 -19.47 -1.63
C TRP A 115 2.43 -19.02 -2.66
N CYS A 116 2.67 -19.22 -3.96
CA CYS A 116 1.71 -18.87 -5.01
C CYS A 116 0.39 -19.64 -4.84
N LEU A 117 0.44 -20.93 -4.46
CA LEU A 117 -0.77 -21.72 -4.20
C LEU A 117 -1.60 -21.12 -3.07
N VAL A 118 -0.96 -20.77 -1.95
CA VAL A 118 -1.63 -20.16 -0.79
C VAL A 118 -2.17 -18.78 -1.13
N ASN A 119 -1.37 -17.93 -1.75
CA ASN A 119 -1.76 -16.57 -2.17
C ASN A 119 -2.98 -16.63 -3.09
N ASN A 120 -2.92 -17.43 -4.15
CA ASN A 120 -3.99 -17.52 -5.13
C ASN A 120 -5.28 -18.10 -4.55
N ARG A 121 -5.20 -19.00 -3.57
CA ARG A 121 -6.37 -19.52 -2.84
C ARG A 121 -6.97 -18.46 -1.93
N ALA A 122 -6.14 -17.76 -1.15
CA ALA A 122 -6.59 -16.73 -0.23
C ALA A 122 -7.21 -15.51 -0.95
N PHE A 123 -6.68 -15.18 -2.12
CA PHE A 123 -7.12 -14.06 -2.96
C PHE A 123 -7.92 -14.48 -4.19
N ALA A 124 -8.49 -15.68 -4.23
CA ALA A 124 -9.20 -16.19 -5.42
C ALA A 124 -10.33 -15.28 -5.96
N TRP A 125 -10.84 -14.38 -5.11
CA TRP A 125 -11.87 -13.39 -5.42
C TRP A 125 -11.30 -12.02 -5.85
N HIS A 126 -10.00 -11.78 -5.69
CA HIS A 126 -9.35 -10.49 -5.88
C HIS A 126 -8.72 -10.37 -7.27
N ARG A 127 -9.09 -9.35 -8.05
CA ARG A 127 -8.63 -9.18 -9.44
C ARG A 127 -7.11 -9.00 -9.57
N GLU A 128 -6.52 -8.20 -8.70
CA GLU A 128 -5.09 -7.84 -8.78
C GLU A 128 -4.16 -8.78 -8.01
N GLN A 129 -4.61 -9.37 -6.88
CA GLN A 129 -3.79 -10.24 -6.05
C GLN A 129 -3.99 -11.74 -6.29
N SER A 130 -4.93 -12.14 -7.14
CA SER A 130 -4.96 -13.51 -7.67
C SER A 130 -4.05 -13.65 -8.89
N GLY A 131 -3.63 -14.88 -9.16
CA GLY A 131 -2.91 -15.24 -10.37
C GLY A 131 -1.40 -15.00 -10.30
N TRP A 132 -0.84 -14.90 -9.09
CA TRP A 132 0.61 -14.89 -8.92
C TRP A 132 1.22 -16.20 -9.42
N THR A 133 2.34 -16.09 -10.12
CA THR A 133 3.17 -17.22 -10.55
C THR A 133 4.56 -17.12 -9.92
N PRO A 134 5.31 -18.23 -9.82
CA PRO A 134 6.68 -18.19 -9.34
C PRO A 134 7.56 -17.19 -10.09
N GLU A 135 7.32 -16.98 -11.39
CA GLU A 135 8.03 -16.00 -12.22
C GLU A 135 7.74 -14.57 -11.75
N LEU A 136 6.48 -14.22 -11.48
CA LEU A 136 6.11 -12.92 -10.94
C LEU A 136 6.71 -12.70 -9.53
N VAL A 137 6.77 -13.75 -8.70
CA VAL A 137 7.46 -13.67 -7.40
C VAL A 137 8.95 -13.36 -7.62
N ARG A 138 9.62 -14.09 -8.51
CA ARG A 138 11.04 -13.86 -8.82
C ARG A 138 11.30 -12.47 -9.37
N GLU A 139 10.40 -11.92 -10.19
CA GLU A 139 10.50 -10.52 -10.62
C GLU A 139 10.50 -9.57 -9.41
N ARG A 140 9.56 -9.75 -8.46
CA ARG A 140 9.53 -8.93 -7.24
C ARG A 140 10.74 -9.15 -6.34
N GLN A 141 11.36 -10.33 -6.36
CA GLN A 141 12.60 -10.60 -5.63
C GLN A 141 13.80 -9.81 -6.18
N THR A 142 13.72 -9.27 -7.40
CA THR A 142 14.77 -8.41 -7.99
C THR A 142 14.68 -6.95 -7.57
N GLU A 143 13.57 -6.54 -6.95
CA GLU A 143 13.37 -5.18 -6.50
C GLU A 143 14.32 -4.81 -5.36
N SER A 144 14.78 -3.56 -5.31
CA SER A 144 15.75 -3.08 -4.31
C SER A 144 15.24 -3.16 -2.86
N TRP A 145 13.92 -3.19 -2.67
CA TRP A 145 13.26 -3.28 -1.37
C TRP A 145 13.07 -4.74 -0.89
N PHE A 146 13.32 -5.74 -1.74
CA PHE A 146 13.11 -7.13 -1.38
C PHE A 146 14.06 -7.56 -0.26
N ASP A 147 13.49 -8.06 0.84
CA ASP A 147 14.22 -8.72 1.91
C ASP A 147 13.50 -10.02 2.31
N PRO A 148 14.12 -11.20 2.12
CA PRO A 148 13.51 -12.47 2.53
C PRO A 148 13.30 -12.55 4.05
N SER A 149 14.05 -11.78 4.84
CA SER A 149 13.93 -11.75 6.31
C SER A 149 12.61 -11.12 6.76
N GLY A 150 12.09 -10.15 6.00
CA GLY A 150 10.77 -9.53 6.18
C GLY A 150 9.63 -10.26 5.48
N PHE A 151 9.90 -11.39 4.83
CA PHE A 151 8.88 -12.24 4.23
C PHE A 151 8.58 -13.42 5.16
N LEU A 152 7.67 -13.19 6.09
CA LEU A 152 7.39 -14.09 7.21
C LEU A 152 6.43 -15.21 6.80
N ILE A 153 6.84 -16.45 6.99
CA ILE A 153 6.07 -17.66 6.69
C ILE A 153 5.70 -18.38 7.99
N HIS A 154 4.40 -18.60 8.18
CA HIS A 154 3.88 -19.48 9.23
C HIS A 154 3.48 -20.82 8.63
N GLN A 155 4.04 -21.90 9.18
CA GLN A 155 3.76 -23.26 8.75
C GLN A 155 2.84 -23.99 9.72
N ARG A 156 1.99 -24.85 9.19
CA ARG A 156 1.16 -25.79 9.95
C ARG A 156 0.99 -27.07 9.14
N ASP A 157 1.05 -28.21 9.82
CA ASP A 157 0.89 -29.53 9.19
C ASP A 157 1.85 -29.77 8.00
N GLY A 158 3.06 -29.22 8.10
CA GLY A 158 4.12 -29.37 7.09
C GLY A 158 3.97 -28.51 5.84
N ARG A 159 3.03 -27.55 5.82
CA ARG A 159 2.79 -26.63 4.70
C ARG A 159 2.61 -25.19 5.16
N ILE A 160 2.69 -24.23 4.24
CA ILE A 160 2.41 -22.81 4.49
C ILE A 160 0.92 -22.66 4.84
N ALA A 161 0.67 -22.11 6.03
CA ALA A 161 -0.68 -21.84 6.52
C ALA A 161 -1.06 -20.37 6.38
N ALA A 162 -0.08 -19.48 6.55
CA ALA A 162 -0.24 -18.04 6.42
C ALA A 162 1.12 -17.39 6.16
N PHE A 163 1.12 -16.17 5.62
CA PHE A 163 2.33 -15.38 5.44
C PHE A 163 2.06 -13.88 5.62
N CYS A 164 3.12 -13.14 5.93
CA CYS A 164 3.16 -11.68 5.93
C CYS A 164 4.46 -11.22 5.27
N TRP A 165 4.36 -10.66 4.08
CA TRP A 165 5.46 -10.04 3.35
C TRP A 165 5.49 -8.55 3.69
N THR A 166 6.57 -8.09 4.32
CA THR A 166 6.80 -6.68 4.62
C THR A 166 7.67 -6.00 3.58
N LYS A 167 7.53 -4.68 3.45
CA LYS A 167 8.35 -3.82 2.61
C LYS A 167 8.79 -2.60 3.42
N ILE A 168 10.02 -2.13 3.22
CA ILE A 168 10.50 -0.85 3.78
C ILE A 168 10.65 0.15 2.64
N HIS A 169 10.03 1.31 2.78
CA HIS A 169 10.17 2.44 1.85
C HIS A 169 11.38 3.26 2.29
N SER A 170 12.57 2.88 1.82
CA SER A 170 13.85 3.46 2.26
C SER A 170 14.09 4.90 1.81
N GLU A 171 13.31 5.38 0.85
CA GLU A 171 13.38 6.75 0.33
C GLU A 171 12.57 7.73 1.18
N ASP A 172 11.66 7.23 2.02
CA ASP A 172 10.82 8.05 2.88
C ASP A 172 11.60 8.52 4.13
N THR A 173 11.34 9.75 4.56
CA THR A 173 11.88 10.31 5.80
C THR A 173 10.75 10.85 6.68
N PRO A 174 10.43 10.22 7.82
CA PRO A 174 11.06 9.01 8.38
C PRO A 174 10.76 7.74 7.57
N LEU A 175 11.55 6.67 7.80
CA LEU A 175 11.32 5.36 7.20
C LEU A 175 9.91 4.86 7.47
N VAL A 176 9.21 4.45 6.41
CA VAL A 176 7.88 3.84 6.48
C VAL A 176 7.99 2.35 6.16
N GLY A 177 7.40 1.53 7.01
CA GLY A 177 7.27 0.09 6.80
C GLY A 177 5.86 -0.28 6.39
N GLU A 178 5.73 -1.22 5.47
CA GLU A 178 4.46 -1.67 4.92
C GLU A 178 4.28 -3.16 5.18
N VAL A 179 3.09 -3.56 5.61
CA VAL A 179 2.62 -4.94 5.42
C VAL A 179 2.12 -5.03 3.98
N TYR A 180 2.99 -5.49 3.08
CA TYR A 180 2.82 -5.41 1.62
C TYR A 180 1.81 -6.44 1.12
N VAL A 181 1.98 -7.72 1.51
CA VAL A 181 0.99 -8.76 1.24
C VAL A 181 0.86 -9.65 2.47
N ILE A 182 -0.36 -9.87 2.92
CA ILE A 182 -0.68 -10.77 4.03
C ILE A 182 -1.84 -11.66 3.64
N ALA A 183 -1.70 -12.96 3.92
CA ALA A 183 -2.76 -13.91 3.63
C ALA A 183 -2.74 -15.10 4.59
N VAL A 184 -3.91 -15.73 4.73
CA VAL A 184 -4.10 -17.00 5.42
C VAL A 184 -4.74 -17.96 4.42
N ASP A 185 -4.22 -19.17 4.28
CA ASP A 185 -4.87 -20.20 3.46
C ASP A 185 -6.29 -20.45 3.98
N PRO A 186 -7.32 -20.56 3.11
CA PRO A 186 -8.70 -20.81 3.51
C PRO A 186 -8.90 -21.98 4.48
N ASP A 187 -8.07 -23.02 4.41
CA ASP A 187 -8.18 -24.20 5.29
C ASP A 187 -7.80 -23.87 6.76
N PHE A 188 -7.13 -22.74 7.01
CA PHE A 188 -6.69 -22.29 8.34
C PHE A 188 -7.35 -20.98 8.79
N HIS A 189 -8.45 -20.59 8.15
CA HIS A 189 -9.26 -19.43 8.56
C HIS A 189 -9.91 -19.64 9.93
N GLY A 190 -10.24 -18.54 10.61
CA GLY A 190 -10.87 -18.58 11.94
C GLY A 190 -9.93 -18.90 13.11
N LEU A 191 -8.62 -19.09 12.85
CA LEU A 191 -7.61 -19.38 13.88
C LEU A 191 -6.88 -18.14 14.42
N GLY A 192 -7.30 -16.93 14.02
CA GLY A 192 -6.65 -15.68 14.43
C GLY A 192 -5.31 -15.39 13.74
N LEU A 193 -4.91 -16.20 12.74
CA LEU A 193 -3.61 -16.09 12.06
C LEU A 193 -3.39 -14.75 11.36
N GLY A 194 -4.43 -14.14 10.77
CA GLY A 194 -4.32 -12.83 10.13
C GLY A 194 -3.83 -11.77 11.12
N ARG A 195 -4.46 -11.69 12.30
CA ARG A 195 -4.08 -10.72 13.35
C ARG A 195 -2.67 -10.98 13.84
N ALA A 196 -2.36 -12.24 14.13
CA ALA A 196 -1.04 -12.64 14.61
C ALA A 196 0.04 -12.25 13.58
N LEU A 197 -0.14 -12.58 12.31
CA LEU A 197 0.87 -12.24 11.30
C LEU A 197 0.99 -10.76 10.99
N THR A 198 -0.09 -9.98 11.05
CA THR A 198 0.03 -8.52 10.94
C THR A 198 0.90 -7.96 12.07
N LEU A 199 0.69 -8.41 13.31
CA LEU A 199 1.51 -7.99 14.45
C LEU A 199 2.96 -8.47 14.30
N ALA A 200 3.19 -9.69 13.82
CA ALA A 200 4.54 -10.20 13.55
C ALA A 200 5.28 -9.35 12.50
N GLY A 201 4.58 -8.94 11.44
CA GLY A 201 5.11 -8.04 10.41
C GLY A 201 5.53 -6.69 10.98
N TYR A 202 4.66 -6.04 11.78
CA TYR A 202 5.01 -4.76 12.42
C TYR A 202 6.12 -4.90 13.47
N GLN A 203 6.17 -6.01 14.20
CA GLN A 203 7.29 -6.32 15.10
C GLN A 203 8.62 -6.48 14.35
N HIS A 204 8.60 -7.11 13.17
CA HIS A 204 9.78 -7.21 12.31
C HIS A 204 10.24 -5.82 11.85
N LEU A 205 9.31 -4.99 11.35
CA LEU A 205 9.59 -3.62 10.90
C LEU A 205 10.14 -2.73 12.03
N GLU A 206 9.57 -2.82 13.23
CA GLU A 206 10.10 -2.15 14.42
C GLU A 206 11.55 -2.58 14.73
N GLY A 207 11.84 -3.88 14.64
CA GLY A 207 13.19 -4.41 14.81
C GLY A 207 14.20 -3.86 13.79
N ALA A 208 13.72 -3.44 12.62
CA ALA A 208 14.50 -2.77 11.58
C ALA A 208 14.60 -1.24 11.77
N GLY A 209 14.06 -0.70 12.85
CA GLY A 209 14.11 0.74 13.17
C GLY A 209 13.02 1.59 12.51
N VAL A 210 12.02 0.96 11.88
CA VAL A 210 10.87 1.67 11.33
C VAL A 210 10.01 2.25 12.46
N THR A 211 9.58 3.49 12.31
CA THR A 211 8.76 4.21 13.31
C THR A 211 7.32 4.45 12.87
N GLN A 212 7.02 4.24 11.58
CA GLN A 212 5.67 4.36 11.01
C GLN A 212 5.35 3.10 10.21
N GLY A 213 4.26 2.42 10.56
CA GLY A 213 3.73 1.26 9.87
C GLY A 213 2.50 1.60 9.05
N MET A 214 2.38 1.04 7.85
CA MET A 214 1.21 1.20 6.99
C MET A 214 0.82 -0.10 6.26
N LEU A 215 -0.36 -0.08 5.65
CA LEU A 215 -0.82 -1.08 4.68
C LEU A 215 -1.90 -0.49 3.77
N TYR A 216 -2.19 -1.20 2.69
CA TYR A 216 -3.36 -0.97 1.84
C TYR A 216 -4.40 -2.09 2.02
N VAL A 217 -5.67 -1.72 2.03
CA VAL A 217 -6.79 -2.67 2.13
C VAL A 217 -8.00 -2.15 1.35
N ASP A 218 -8.68 -3.04 0.62
CA ASP A 218 -9.97 -2.71 0.01
C ASP A 218 -10.97 -2.28 1.08
N ALA A 219 -11.66 -1.16 0.86
CA ALA A 219 -12.66 -0.64 1.78
C ALA A 219 -13.80 -1.63 2.05
N ASP A 220 -14.14 -2.45 1.05
CA ASP A 220 -15.19 -3.48 1.14
C ASP A 220 -14.73 -4.75 1.87
N ASN A 221 -13.42 -4.91 2.14
CA ASN A 221 -12.89 -5.98 2.96
C ASN A 221 -13.10 -5.67 4.45
N THR A 222 -14.38 -5.63 4.85
CA THR A 222 -14.80 -5.28 6.21
C THR A 222 -14.15 -6.12 7.31
N PRO A 223 -13.89 -7.44 7.14
CA PRO A 223 -13.15 -8.21 8.15
C PRO A 223 -11.72 -7.71 8.35
N ALA A 224 -10.97 -7.45 7.26
CA ALA A 224 -9.60 -6.96 7.36
C ALA A 224 -9.55 -5.53 7.91
N VAL A 225 -10.42 -4.64 7.42
CA VAL A 225 -10.52 -3.26 7.94
C VAL A 225 -10.83 -3.25 9.43
N THR A 226 -11.74 -4.10 9.91
CA THR A 226 -12.07 -4.22 11.34
C THR A 226 -10.86 -4.69 12.14
N LEU A 227 -10.18 -5.74 11.67
CA LEU A 227 -8.96 -6.24 12.30
C LEU A 227 -7.88 -5.16 12.41
N TYR A 228 -7.64 -4.40 11.35
CA TYR A 228 -6.61 -3.35 11.33
C TYR A 228 -6.96 -2.20 12.30
N ARG A 229 -8.23 -1.81 12.39
CA ARG A 229 -8.70 -0.85 13.41
C ARG A 229 -8.52 -1.39 14.82
N ASP A 230 -8.81 -2.66 15.07
CA ASP A 230 -8.67 -3.29 16.39
C ASP A 230 -7.22 -3.37 16.88
N ILE A 231 -6.25 -3.41 15.95
CA ILE A 231 -4.83 -3.30 16.27
C ILE A 231 -4.32 -1.85 16.22
N GLY A 232 -5.21 -0.86 16.07
CA GLY A 232 -4.91 0.56 16.21
C GLY A 232 -4.41 1.26 14.96
N LEU A 233 -4.66 0.70 13.76
CA LEU A 233 -4.46 1.44 12.52
C LEU A 233 -5.66 2.34 12.23
N GLU A 234 -5.37 3.50 11.66
CA GLU A 234 -6.37 4.48 11.24
C GLU A 234 -6.29 4.70 9.73
N VAL A 235 -7.43 4.95 9.09
CA VAL A 235 -7.46 5.32 7.67
C VAL A 235 -6.89 6.73 7.55
N GLN A 236 -5.72 6.86 6.91
CA GLN A 236 -5.10 8.16 6.64
C GLN A 236 -5.45 8.67 5.24
N VAL A 237 -5.49 7.77 4.26
CA VAL A 237 -5.82 8.11 2.87
C VAL A 237 -6.90 7.18 2.35
N VAL A 238 -7.92 7.77 1.71
CA VAL A 238 -8.83 7.05 0.82
C VAL A 238 -8.31 7.24 -0.59
N ARG A 239 -7.92 6.14 -1.24
CA ARG A 239 -7.55 6.12 -2.67
C ARG A 239 -8.72 5.53 -3.43
N ARG A 240 -9.22 6.22 -4.45
CA ARG A 240 -10.39 5.78 -5.22
C ARG A 240 -10.02 5.48 -6.65
N LEU A 241 -10.42 4.30 -7.11
CA LEU A 241 -10.26 3.88 -8.49
C LEU A 241 -11.46 4.33 -9.32
N TYR A 242 -11.17 4.95 -10.46
CA TYR A 242 -12.13 5.30 -11.49
C TYR A 242 -11.76 4.66 -12.82
N GLN A 243 -12.74 4.14 -13.54
CA GLN A 243 -12.56 3.52 -14.86
C GLN A 243 -13.66 3.95 -15.84
N ARG A 244 -13.37 3.86 -17.14
CA ARG A 244 -14.29 4.14 -18.26
C ARG A 244 -14.43 2.92 -19.16
#